data_AF-A0A7X3MXI9-F1
#
_entry.id   AF-A0A7X3MXI9-F1
#
_cell.length_a   1.000
_cell.length_b   1.000
_cell.length_c   1.000
_cell.angle_alpha   90.00
_cell.angle_beta   90.00
_cell.angle_gamma   90.00
#
_symmetry.space_group_name_H-M   'P 1'
#
loop_
_entity.id
_entity.type
_entity.pdbx_description
1 polymer ?
#
loop_
_entity_poly.entity_id
_entity_poly.type
_entity_poly.pdbx_seq_one_letter_code
_entity_poly.pdbx_strand_id
1 'polypeptide(L)'
;MSANVLDVFDKTLQTTHIWLDELMAETGPDRQVAWHVLGAVLCAIRDRVPLELAVHLGSRLPLLVRGIDYDQWHAPGRMDEKPRSLDEFLQPIGEQLAQIRPMNARAATRAVFTVLARHVDPGQAEKVRHALPARCRHSGRRPTPGWRWSAPVQEAEKSRPIEPGFRGVRED
;
A
#
# COMPACT_ATOMS: atom_id res chain seq x y z
N MET A 1 -2.47 -17.83 -20.13
CA MET A 1 -0.99 -17.95 -20.15
C MET A 1 -0.44 -16.58 -20.45
N SER A 2 0.38 -16.02 -19.56
CA SER A 2 0.87 -14.65 -19.70
C SER A 2 1.98 -14.56 -20.76
N ALA A 3 2.07 -13.39 -21.40
CA ALA A 3 2.87 -13.08 -22.58
C ALA A 3 4.12 -12.24 -22.24
N ASN A 4 4.76 -12.46 -21.08
CA ASN A 4 6.05 -11.87 -20.77
C ASN A 4 7.16 -12.92 -20.78
N VAL A 5 8.36 -12.50 -21.22
CA VAL A 5 9.55 -13.36 -21.31
C VAL A 5 10.03 -13.85 -19.94
N LEU A 6 9.61 -13.19 -18.84
CA LEU A 6 10.03 -13.51 -17.47
C LEU A 6 8.83 -13.55 -16.51
N ASP A 7 8.68 -14.67 -15.79
CA ASP A 7 7.63 -14.91 -14.77
C ASP A 7 7.58 -13.83 -13.67
N VAL A 8 8.71 -13.19 -13.37
CA VAL A 8 8.77 -12.07 -12.40
C VAL A 8 7.92 -10.88 -12.83
N PHE A 9 7.78 -10.63 -14.14
CA PHE A 9 6.96 -9.54 -14.66
C PHE A 9 5.47 -9.82 -14.51
N ASP A 10 5.06 -11.07 -14.73
CA ASP A 10 3.67 -11.48 -14.55
C ASP A 10 3.26 -11.40 -13.09
N LYS A 11 4.13 -11.89 -12.20
CA LYS A 11 3.93 -11.80 -10.74
C LYS A 11 3.82 -10.36 -10.28
N THR A 12 4.71 -9.46 -10.69
CA THR A 12 4.61 -8.06 -10.26
C THR A 12 3.37 -7.37 -10.82
N LEU A 13 2.95 -7.67 -12.05
CA LEU A 13 1.72 -7.12 -12.62
C LEU A 13 0.49 -7.62 -11.85
N GLN A 14 0.42 -8.92 -11.59
CA GLN A 14 -0.68 -9.52 -10.83
C GLN A 14 -0.79 -8.92 -9.43
N THR A 15 0.31 -8.85 -8.67
CA THR A 15 0.31 -8.25 -7.33
C THR A 15 -0.08 -6.78 -7.38
N THR A 16 0.40 -6.02 -8.38
CA THR A 16 0.04 -4.61 -8.54
C THR A 16 -1.46 -4.45 -8.84
N HIS A 17 -2.04 -5.31 -9.68
CA HIS A 17 -3.48 -5.29 -9.93
C HIS A 17 -4.30 -5.52 -8.65
N ILE A 18 -3.89 -6.48 -7.81
CA ILE A 18 -4.55 -6.72 -6.51
C ILE A 18 -4.53 -5.45 -5.65
N TRP A 19 -3.39 -4.77 -5.55
CA TRP A 19 -3.26 -3.54 -4.78
C TRP A 19 -4.16 -2.43 -5.32
N LEU A 20 -4.21 -2.28 -6.66
CA LEU A 20 -5.05 -1.27 -7.30
C LEU A 20 -6.54 -1.55 -7.13
N ASP A 21 -6.96 -2.81 -7.19
CA ASP A 21 -8.35 -3.20 -6.96
C ASP A 21 -8.79 -2.87 -5.53
N GLU A 22 -7.92 -3.10 -4.54
CA GLU A 22 -8.17 -2.72 -3.15
C GLU A 22 -8.25 -1.19 -2.97
N LEU A 23 -7.41 -0.43 -3.66
CA LEU A 23 -7.47 1.04 -3.63
C LEU A 23 -8.73 1.58 -4.30
N MET A 24 -9.12 1.00 -5.44
CA MET A 24 -10.31 1.40 -6.18
C MET A 24 -11.59 1.25 -5.35
N ALA A 25 -11.62 0.32 -4.39
CA ALA A 25 -12.74 0.19 -3.44
C ALA A 25 -12.93 1.44 -2.56
N GLU A 26 -11.87 2.23 -2.33
CA GLU A 26 -11.88 3.42 -1.48
C GLU A 26 -11.79 4.73 -2.29
N THR A 27 -11.09 4.73 -3.43
CA THR A 27 -10.81 5.94 -4.24
C THR A 27 -11.74 6.09 -5.45
N GLY A 28 -12.57 5.08 -5.73
CA GLY A 28 -13.45 5.00 -6.89
C GLY A 28 -12.90 4.11 -8.01
N PRO A 29 -13.71 3.85 -9.05
CA PRO A 29 -13.49 2.76 -10.02
C PRO A 29 -12.37 3.03 -11.05
N ASP A 30 -11.67 4.15 -10.93
CA ASP A 30 -10.65 4.54 -11.90
C ASP A 30 -9.28 4.01 -11.46
N ARG A 31 -8.79 3.01 -12.20
CA ARG A 31 -7.50 2.35 -11.93
C ARG A 31 -6.32 3.31 -12.06
N GLN A 32 -6.38 4.24 -13.01
CA GLN A 32 -5.32 5.23 -13.20
C GLN A 32 -5.30 6.18 -12.00
N VAL A 33 -6.45 6.59 -11.49
CA VAL A 33 -6.53 7.36 -10.24
C VAL A 33 -5.94 6.59 -9.06
N ALA A 34 -6.28 5.30 -8.90
CA ALA A 34 -5.71 4.46 -7.85
C ALA A 34 -4.18 4.35 -7.92
N TRP A 35 -3.62 4.25 -9.14
CA TRP A 35 -2.17 4.24 -9.36
C TRP A 35 -1.50 5.54 -8.90
N HIS A 36 -2.08 6.69 -9.24
CA HIS A 36 -1.56 7.97 -8.78
C HIS A 36 -1.72 8.19 -7.28
N VAL A 37 -2.81 7.70 -6.69
CA VAL A 37 -2.98 7.70 -5.22
C VAL A 37 -1.88 6.90 -4.54
N LEU A 38 -1.59 5.70 -5.04
CA LEU A 38 -0.50 4.87 -4.53
C LEU A 38 0.83 5.63 -4.58
N GLY A 39 1.19 6.19 -5.73
CA GLY A 39 2.43 6.94 -5.91
C GLY A 39 2.54 8.17 -5.01
N ALA A 40 1.49 9.02 -4.99
CA ALA A 40 1.49 10.26 -4.20
C ALA A 40 1.71 9.98 -2.71
N VAL A 41 1.08 8.93 -2.17
CA VAL A 41 1.21 8.57 -0.76
C VAL A 41 2.56 7.90 -0.49
N LEU A 42 3.05 7.02 -1.38
CA LEU A 42 4.37 6.39 -1.22
C LEU A 42 5.50 7.42 -1.22
N CYS A 43 5.51 8.34 -2.18
CA CYS A 43 6.47 9.45 -2.20
C CYS A 43 6.38 10.30 -0.93
N ALA A 44 5.16 10.63 -0.50
CA ALA A 44 4.93 11.39 0.72
C ALA A 44 5.41 10.67 2.01
N ILE A 45 5.34 9.34 2.05
CA ILE A 45 5.90 8.51 3.12
C ILE A 45 7.42 8.54 3.06
N ARG A 46 7.99 8.21 1.88
CA ARG A 46 9.42 8.12 1.63
C ARG A 46 10.15 9.41 2.04
N ASP A 47 9.59 10.56 1.70
CA ASP A 47 10.21 11.86 1.95
C ASP A 47 10.19 12.28 3.44
N ARG A 48 9.52 11.52 4.31
CA ARG A 48 9.25 11.88 5.73
C ARG A 48 9.66 10.83 6.75
N VAL A 49 10.09 9.67 6.30
CA VAL A 49 10.64 8.63 7.16
C VAL A 49 12.17 8.65 7.09
N PRO A 50 12.88 8.14 8.12
CA PRO A 50 14.32 7.98 8.04
C PRO A 50 14.73 7.19 6.79
N LEU A 51 15.85 7.58 6.16
CA LEU A 51 16.34 6.96 4.91
C LEU A 51 16.36 5.43 4.97
N GLU A 52 16.88 4.85 6.05
CA GLU A 52 16.92 3.40 6.23
C GLU A 52 15.52 2.77 6.17
N LEU A 53 14.53 3.42 6.78
CA LEU A 53 13.15 2.94 6.77
C LEU A 53 12.51 3.08 5.38
N ALA A 54 12.80 4.16 4.65
CA ALA A 54 12.37 4.31 3.26
C ALA A 54 12.95 3.20 2.37
N VAL A 55 14.24 2.91 2.48
CA VAL A 55 14.92 1.83 1.73
C VAL A 55 14.33 0.47 2.09
N HIS A 56 14.11 0.20 3.38
CA HIS A 56 13.49 -1.04 3.82
C HIS A 56 12.05 -1.19 3.30
N LEU A 57 11.25 -0.12 3.31
CA LEU A 57 9.91 -0.12 2.73
C LEU A 57 9.97 -0.45 1.23
N GLY A 58 10.78 0.28 0.46
CA GLY A 58 10.93 0.09 -0.98
C GLY A 58 11.36 -1.34 -1.37
N SER A 59 12.18 -1.99 -0.53
CA SER A 59 12.59 -3.39 -0.73
C SER A 59 11.43 -4.40 -0.62
N ARG A 60 10.34 -4.04 0.06
CA ARG A 60 9.15 -4.90 0.25
C ARG A 60 8.08 -4.68 -0.82
N LEU A 61 8.21 -3.64 -1.64
CA LEU A 61 7.23 -3.33 -2.68
C LEU A 61 7.40 -4.26 -3.89
N PRO A 62 6.30 -4.60 -4.60
CA PRO A 62 6.34 -5.24 -5.92
C PRO A 62 7.23 -4.45 -6.87
N LEU A 63 7.91 -5.12 -7.81
CA LEU A 63 8.89 -4.49 -8.70
C LEU A 63 8.34 -3.24 -9.41
N LEU A 64 7.10 -3.32 -9.93
CA LEU A 64 6.46 -2.20 -10.61
C LEU A 64 6.13 -1.04 -9.66
N VAL A 65 5.63 -1.35 -8.46
CA VAL A 65 5.31 -0.35 -7.42
C VAL A 65 6.59 0.29 -6.87
N ARG A 66 7.70 -0.46 -6.82
CA ARG A 66 9.01 0.10 -6.49
C ARG A 66 9.45 1.16 -7.51
N GLY A 67 9.11 0.97 -8.79
CA GLY A 67 9.37 1.98 -9.81
C GLY A 67 8.74 3.34 -9.47
N ILE A 68 7.48 3.36 -9.05
CA ILE A 68 6.81 4.61 -8.66
C ILE A 68 7.28 5.16 -7.30
N ASP A 69 7.64 4.28 -6.36
CA ASP A 69 8.20 4.70 -5.06
C ASP A 69 9.56 5.41 -5.20
N TYR A 70 10.31 5.14 -6.25
CA TYR A 70 11.55 5.85 -6.58
C TYR A 70 11.35 6.98 -7.60
N ASP A 71 10.17 7.04 -8.24
CA ASP A 71 9.86 8.09 -9.18
C ASP A 71 9.90 9.46 -8.49
N GLN A 72 10.40 10.46 -9.22
CA GLN A 72 10.52 11.84 -8.75
C GLN A 72 11.25 11.99 -7.40
N TRP A 73 12.14 11.06 -7.01
CA TRP A 73 12.95 11.23 -5.81
C TRP A 73 14.02 12.31 -6.03
N HIS A 74 13.81 13.49 -5.46
CA HIS A 74 14.78 14.56 -5.46
C HIS A 74 15.62 14.48 -4.17
N ALA A 75 16.92 14.75 -4.29
CA ALA A 75 17.99 14.55 -3.31
C ALA A 75 17.56 14.47 -1.82
N PRO A 76 18.14 13.53 -1.02
CA PRO A 76 17.72 13.21 0.36
C PRO A 76 17.82 14.35 1.39
N GLY A 77 18.24 15.56 1.01
CA GLY A 77 18.43 16.72 1.89
C GLY A 77 17.14 17.37 2.43
N ARG A 78 15.95 16.88 2.08
CA ARG A 78 14.67 17.29 2.71
C ARG A 78 14.16 16.34 3.80
N MET A 79 14.84 15.20 4.01
CA MET A 79 14.41 14.15 4.96
C MET A 79 14.46 14.58 6.43
N ASP A 80 15.10 15.71 6.75
CA ASP A 80 15.28 16.19 8.13
C ASP A 80 14.07 16.98 8.67
N GLU A 81 13.17 17.44 7.80
CA GLU A 81 11.98 18.17 8.21
C GLU A 81 10.81 17.21 8.48
N LYS A 82 10.81 16.62 9.68
CA LYS A 82 9.63 15.90 10.17
C LYS A 82 8.42 16.84 10.14
N PRO A 83 7.27 16.42 9.57
CA PRO A 83 6.06 17.23 9.63
C PRO A 83 5.69 17.45 11.09
N ARG A 84 5.41 18.69 11.44
CA ARG A 84 4.94 19.10 12.75
C ARG A 84 3.46 18.73 12.94
N SER A 85 2.74 18.46 11.85
CA SER A 85 1.33 18.09 11.86
C SER A 85 0.94 17.05 10.80
N LEU A 86 -0.25 16.46 10.97
CA LEU A 86 -0.86 15.61 9.93
C LEU A 86 -1.25 16.43 8.70
N ASP A 87 -1.65 17.69 8.87
CA ASP A 87 -2.06 18.52 7.74
C ASP A 87 -0.86 18.85 6.84
N GLU A 88 0.30 19.10 7.43
CA GLU A 88 1.57 19.21 6.69
C GLU A 88 1.94 17.90 5.97
N PHE A 89 1.58 16.73 6.52
CA PHE A 89 1.76 15.45 5.83
C PHE A 89 0.83 15.33 4.61
N LEU A 90 -0.45 15.67 4.80
CA LEU A 90 -1.50 15.50 3.80
C LEU A 90 -1.47 16.56 2.70
N GLN A 91 -0.91 17.74 2.96
CA GLN A 91 -0.91 18.86 2.03
C GLN A 91 -0.32 18.52 0.65
N PRO A 92 0.94 18.05 0.53
CA PRO A 92 1.50 17.75 -0.80
C PRO A 92 0.80 16.56 -1.48
N ILE A 93 0.23 15.63 -0.70
CA ILE A 93 -0.61 14.56 -1.25
C ILE A 93 -1.85 15.17 -1.90
N GLY A 94 -2.52 16.09 -1.22
CA GLY A 94 -3.68 16.81 -1.74
C GLY A 94 -3.35 17.64 -2.98
N GLU A 95 -2.22 18.35 -2.98
CA GLU A 95 -1.74 19.15 -4.11
C GLU A 95 -1.48 18.28 -5.35
N GLN A 96 -0.80 17.14 -5.18
CA GLN A 96 -0.52 16.20 -6.26
C GLN A 96 -1.80 15.56 -6.80
N LEU A 97 -2.73 15.15 -5.93
CA LEU A 97 -3.98 14.53 -6.34
C LEU A 97 -4.93 15.53 -7.03
N ALA A 98 -4.92 16.80 -6.63
CA ALA A 98 -5.75 17.84 -7.24
C ALA A 98 -5.44 18.05 -8.74
N GLN A 99 -4.21 17.78 -9.18
CA GLN A 99 -3.83 17.85 -10.60
C GLN A 99 -4.49 16.77 -11.47
N ILE A 100 -4.98 15.70 -10.84
CA ILE A 100 -5.53 14.52 -11.52
C ILE A 100 -7.04 14.46 -11.29
N ARG A 101 -7.43 14.44 -10.02
CA ARG A 101 -8.82 14.46 -9.57
C ARG A 101 -8.86 14.95 -8.13
N PRO A 102 -9.55 16.06 -7.82
CA PRO A 102 -9.76 16.50 -6.45
C PRO A 102 -10.38 15.39 -5.61
N MET A 103 -9.70 15.00 -4.53
CA MET A 103 -10.18 13.98 -3.61
C MET A 103 -9.68 14.24 -2.19
N ASN A 104 -10.29 13.56 -1.22
CA ASN A 104 -9.91 13.69 0.17
C ASN A 104 -8.55 13.01 0.43
N ALA A 105 -7.48 13.81 0.58
CA ALA A 105 -6.13 13.33 0.81
C ALA A 105 -6.00 12.39 2.02
N ARG A 106 -6.78 12.63 3.08
CA ARG A 106 -6.80 11.77 4.28
C ARG A 106 -7.40 10.39 3.97
N ALA A 107 -8.47 10.34 3.18
CA ALA A 107 -9.08 9.07 2.77
C ALA A 107 -8.13 8.28 1.85
N ALA A 108 -7.53 8.94 0.86
CA ALA A 108 -6.54 8.36 -0.04
C ALA A 108 -5.33 7.79 0.73
N THR A 109 -4.79 8.57 1.66
CA THR A 109 -3.70 8.15 2.55
C THR A 109 -4.06 6.91 3.35
N ARG A 110 -5.26 6.89 3.95
CA ARG A 110 -5.74 5.74 4.74
C ARG A 110 -5.89 4.48 3.89
N ALA A 111 -6.40 4.61 2.66
CA ALA A 111 -6.53 3.50 1.72
C ALA A 111 -5.16 2.86 1.44
N VAL A 112 -4.14 3.69 1.14
CA VAL A 112 -2.77 3.20 0.90
C VAL A 112 -2.17 2.54 2.14
N PHE A 113 -2.32 3.12 3.34
CA PHE A 113 -1.86 2.43 4.56
C PHE A 113 -2.55 1.09 4.80
N THR A 114 -3.81 0.96 4.40
CA THR A 114 -4.55 -0.30 4.51
C THR A 114 -3.97 -1.37 3.58
N VAL A 115 -3.66 -0.99 2.34
CA VAL A 115 -3.00 -1.88 1.38
C VAL A 115 -1.60 -2.27 1.85
N LEU A 116 -0.79 -1.31 2.30
CA LEU A 116 0.53 -1.59 2.86
C LEU A 116 0.47 -2.54 4.06
N ALA A 117 -0.50 -2.36 4.96
CA ALA A 117 -0.68 -3.23 6.11
C ALA A 117 -1.05 -4.69 5.75
N ARG A 118 -1.71 -4.91 4.60
CA ARG A 118 -2.11 -6.23 4.14
C ARG A 118 -0.99 -6.96 3.40
N HIS A 119 -0.18 -6.21 2.66
CA HIS A 119 0.76 -6.78 1.68
C HIS A 119 2.23 -6.62 2.06
N VAL A 120 2.56 -5.73 2.99
CA VAL A 120 3.92 -5.54 3.52
C VAL A 120 4.03 -6.20 4.90
N ASP A 121 5.25 -6.64 5.25
CA ASP A 121 5.56 -7.18 6.57
C ASP A 121 4.96 -6.30 7.70
N PRO A 122 4.19 -6.88 8.66
CA PRO A 122 3.51 -6.10 9.70
C PRO A 122 4.46 -5.24 10.52
N GLY A 123 5.68 -5.71 10.79
CA GLY A 123 6.69 -4.97 11.54
C GLY A 123 7.21 -3.75 10.77
N GLN A 124 7.33 -3.85 9.44
CA GLN A 124 7.72 -2.73 8.59
C GLN A 124 6.60 -1.69 8.45
N ALA A 125 5.37 -2.12 8.21
CA ALA A 125 4.21 -1.23 8.13
C ALA A 125 4.03 -0.42 9.44
N GLU A 126 4.25 -1.06 10.59
CA GLU A 126 4.17 -0.41 11.90
C GLU A 126 5.29 0.62 12.11
N LYS A 127 6.54 0.30 11.72
CA LYS A 127 7.65 1.24 11.79
C LYS A 127 7.37 2.50 10.95
N VAL A 128 6.86 2.34 9.73
CA VAL A 128 6.48 3.46 8.86
C VAL A 128 5.41 4.32 9.52
N ARG A 129 4.37 3.70 10.10
CA ARG A 129 3.31 4.42 10.82
C ARG A 129 3.84 5.19 12.03
N HIS A 130 4.77 4.60 12.78
CA HIS A 130 5.37 5.25 13.95
C HIS A 130 6.33 6.39 13.60
N ALA A 131 6.96 6.34 12.42
CA ALA A 131 7.80 7.43 11.92
C ALA A 131 6.98 8.69 11.55
N LEU A 132 5.68 8.54 11.31
CA LEU A 132 4.78 9.65 10.98
C LEU A 132 4.25 10.38 12.24
N PRO A 133 3.81 11.65 12.10
CA PRO A 133 3.31 12.46 13.21
C PRO A 133 2.19 11.75 14.00
N ALA A 134 2.13 12.01 15.31
CA ALA A 134 1.22 11.30 16.22
C ALA A 134 -0.26 11.32 15.82
N ARG A 135 -0.70 12.37 15.11
CA ARG A 135 -2.09 12.51 14.64
C ARG A 135 -2.39 11.68 13.38
N CYS A 136 -1.38 11.20 12.65
CA CYS A 136 -1.54 10.21 11.58
C CYS A 136 -1.86 8.81 12.13
N ARG A 137 -1.42 8.50 13.36
CA ARG A 137 -1.56 7.17 13.99
C ARG A 137 -3.02 6.79 14.31
N HIS A 138 -3.94 7.75 14.35
CA HIS A 138 -5.35 7.57 14.74
C HIS A 138 -6.34 7.51 13.55
N SER A 139 -5.89 7.59 12.29
CA SER A 139 -6.80 7.62 11.13
C SER A 139 -7.49 6.28 10.83
N GLY A 140 -7.10 5.18 11.49
CA GLY A 140 -7.78 3.90 11.41
C GLY A 140 -8.99 3.84 12.33
N ARG A 141 -10.20 3.84 11.76
CA ARG A 141 -11.36 3.30 12.47
C ARG A 141 -11.01 1.84 12.80
N ARG A 142 -11.13 1.45 14.08
CA ARG A 142 -10.93 0.06 14.52
C ARG A 142 -11.71 -0.88 13.59
N PRO A 143 -11.08 -1.89 12.96
CA PRO A 143 -11.83 -3.03 12.47
C PRO A 143 -12.45 -3.73 13.69
N THR A 144 -13.55 -4.42 13.46
CA THR A 144 -14.37 -5.17 14.42
C THR A 144 -13.58 -5.95 15.50
N PRO A 145 -14.20 -6.27 16.66
CA PRO A 145 -13.51 -6.93 17.77
C PRO A 145 -12.93 -8.28 17.32
N GLY A 146 -11.60 -8.35 17.21
CA GLY A 146 -10.85 -9.50 16.69
C GLY A 146 -9.53 -9.12 16.03
N TRP A 147 -9.40 -7.89 15.54
CA TRP A 147 -8.18 -7.41 14.89
C TRP A 147 -7.18 -6.80 15.88
N ARG A 148 -6.09 -7.51 16.19
CA ARG A 148 -4.92 -7.00 16.93
C ARG A 148 -3.74 -6.98 15.96
N TRP A 149 -3.08 -5.83 15.78
CA TRP A 149 -1.89 -5.62 14.92
C TRP A 149 -0.64 -6.41 15.35
N SER A 150 -0.82 -7.52 16.09
CA SER A 150 0.22 -8.38 16.64
C SER A 150 -0.02 -9.86 16.32
N ALA A 151 -1.04 -10.22 15.52
CA ALA A 151 -1.23 -11.61 15.10
C ALA A 151 -0.58 -11.83 13.72
N PRO A 152 0.35 -12.79 13.58
CA PRO A 152 0.93 -13.12 12.29
C PRO A 152 -0.14 -13.64 11.33
N VAL A 153 -0.15 -13.10 10.10
CA VAL A 153 -1.06 -13.46 9.00
C VAL A 153 -0.97 -14.94 8.59
N GLN A 154 0.01 -15.69 9.09
CA GLN A 154 0.22 -17.09 8.76
C GLN A 154 -0.82 -18.07 9.35
N GLU A 155 -1.64 -17.64 10.31
CA GLU A 155 -2.59 -18.56 10.98
C GLU A 155 -3.97 -18.64 10.31
N ALA A 156 -4.31 -17.66 9.47
CA ALA A 156 -5.60 -17.63 8.76
C ALA A 156 -5.65 -18.54 7.52
N GLU A 157 -4.50 -18.95 6.98
CA GLU A 157 -4.43 -19.77 5.77
C GLU A 157 -4.43 -21.29 6.06
N LYS A 158 -4.10 -21.70 7.31
CA LYS A 158 -4.15 -23.10 7.76
C LYS A 158 -5.54 -23.60 8.14
N SER A 159 -6.52 -22.71 8.26
CA SER A 159 -7.87 -23.05 8.77
C SER A 159 -8.95 -23.09 7.69
N ARG A 160 -8.60 -22.99 6.40
CA ARG A 160 -9.58 -23.24 5.32
C ARG A 160 -9.76 -24.75 5.16
N PRO A 161 -10.97 -25.30 5.31
CA PRO A 161 -11.19 -26.71 5.01
C PRO A 161 -10.88 -26.95 3.53
N ILE A 162 -10.06 -27.97 3.27
CA ILE A 162 -9.86 -28.52 1.93
C ILE A 162 -11.21 -29.07 1.49
N GLU A 163 -11.87 -28.44 0.52
CA GLU A 163 -13.06 -29.04 -0.08
C GLU A 163 -12.66 -30.37 -0.74
N PRO A 164 -13.37 -31.48 -0.47
CA PRO A 164 -13.06 -32.76 -1.08
C PRO A 164 -13.36 -32.68 -2.58
N GLY A 165 -12.34 -33.06 -3.36
CA GLY A 165 -12.32 -32.96 -4.81
C GLY A 165 -13.57 -33.52 -5.49
N PHE A 166 -14.09 -32.73 -6.42
CA PHE A 166 -15.16 -33.11 -7.33
C PHE A 166 -14.66 -34.26 -8.21
N ARG A 167 -15.16 -35.47 -7.93
CA ARG A 167 -14.86 -36.69 -8.65
C ARG A 167 -15.82 -36.81 -9.84
N GLY A 168 -15.25 -36.72 -11.04
CA GLY A 168 -15.73 -37.17 -12.36
C GLY A 168 -17.23 -37.44 -12.58
N VAL A 169 -17.82 -36.69 -13.50
CA VAL A 169 -18.91 -37.19 -14.35
C VAL A 169 -18.26 -37.61 -15.67
N ARG A 170 -18.24 -38.92 -15.92
CA ARG A 170 -17.94 -39.49 -17.24
C ARG A 170 -19.16 -39.28 -18.12
N GLU A 171 -18.89 -38.92 -19.37
CA GLU A 171 -19.80 -39.01 -20.50
C GLU A 171 -20.32 -40.45 -20.62
N ASP A 172 -21.63 -40.59 -20.83
CA ASP A 172 -22.29 -41.59 -21.68
C ASP A 172 -23.67 -41.03 -22.08
#